data_AF-A0AA89C4P8-F1
#
_entry.id   AF-A0AA89C4P8-F1
#
_cell.length_a   1.000
_cell.length_b   1.000
_cell.length_c   1.000
_cell.angle_alpha   90.00
_cell.angle_beta   90.00
_cell.angle_gamma   90.00
#
_symmetry.space_group_name_H-M   'P 1'
#
loop_
_entity.id
_entity.type
_entity.pdbx_description
1 polymer ?
#
loop_
_entity_poly.entity_id
_entity_poly.type
_entity_poly.pdbx_seq_one_letter_code
_entity_poly.pdbx_strand_id
1 'polypeptide(L)'
;MRGGAEEHRSLRWGDVRLAYDVELKKEYLEYNERQTKTRTGADVSLYRNKPRMYAMAENPQRCPIEVYKTYRDKRPAQYSAPDDPFYVAATTKHNPGPHYAWFSRYPVGVNKLRSMMKRMVSNADLKSDKRLTKYFSSKAPLPEIIRK
;
A
#
# COMPACT_ATOMS: atom_id res chain seq x y z
N MET A 1 -3.65 3.19 8.70
CA MET A 1 -2.24 2.87 8.40
C MET A 1 -1.36 4.00 8.96
N ARG A 2 -0.34 3.73 9.76
CA ARG A 2 0.69 4.76 10.05
C ARG A 2 1.72 4.64 8.91
N GLY A 3 2.14 5.76 8.33
CA GLY A 3 2.76 5.79 7.00
C GLY A 3 4.21 5.30 6.92
N GLY A 4 4.77 4.65 7.94
CA GLY A 4 6.21 4.36 8.01
C GLY A 4 6.69 3.39 6.94
N ALA A 5 7.88 3.62 6.37
CA ALA A 5 8.47 2.74 5.36
C ALA A 5 8.63 1.27 5.84
N GLU A 6 8.78 1.05 7.15
CA GLU A 6 8.80 -0.29 7.76
C GLU A 6 7.43 -0.96 7.75
N GLU A 7 6.37 -0.21 8.06
CA GLU A 7 4.98 -0.69 8.03
C GLU A 7 4.54 -1.02 6.60
N HIS A 8 4.97 -0.21 5.63
CA HIS A 8 4.75 -0.52 4.22
C HIS A 8 5.54 -1.76 3.77
N ARG A 9 6.79 -1.97 4.26
CA ARG A 9 7.57 -3.15 3.93
C ARG A 9 6.98 -4.44 4.52
N SER A 10 6.44 -4.37 5.74
CA SER A 10 5.87 -5.51 6.44
C SER A 10 4.43 -5.84 6.00
N LEU A 11 3.78 -4.94 5.26
CA LEU A 11 2.48 -5.16 4.66
C LEU A 11 2.48 -6.42 3.77
N ARG A 12 1.48 -7.29 3.95
CA ARG A 12 1.34 -8.51 3.16
C ARG A 12 0.15 -8.41 2.20
N TRP A 13 0.13 -9.26 1.19
CA TRP A 13 -0.89 -9.25 0.15
C TRP A 13 -2.30 -9.45 0.71
N GLY A 14 -2.47 -10.36 1.67
CA GLY A 14 -3.76 -10.66 2.30
C GLY A 14 -4.30 -9.58 3.25
N ASP A 15 -3.49 -8.56 3.56
CA ASP A 15 -3.89 -7.45 4.43
C ASP A 15 -4.78 -6.45 3.72
N VAL A 16 -4.66 -6.37 2.39
CA VAL A 16 -5.48 -5.50 1.55
C VAL A 16 -6.40 -6.39 0.70
N ARG A 17 -7.70 -6.21 0.86
CA ARG A 17 -8.70 -7.03 0.16
C ARG A 17 -9.60 -6.14 -0.69
N LEU A 18 -9.83 -6.56 -1.93
CA LEU A 18 -10.86 -5.99 -2.79
C LEU A 18 -12.21 -6.58 -2.40
N ALA A 19 -13.18 -5.72 -2.15
CA ALA A 19 -14.55 -6.07 -1.81
C ALA A 19 -15.53 -5.16 -2.55
N TYR A 20 -16.81 -5.51 -2.49
CA TYR A 20 -17.90 -4.75 -3.11
C TYR A 20 -18.91 -4.34 -2.04
N ASP A 21 -19.30 -3.07 -2.05
CA ASP A 21 -20.33 -2.53 -1.17
C ASP A 21 -21.66 -2.56 -1.94
N VAL A 22 -22.61 -3.36 -1.44
CA VAL A 22 -23.91 -3.58 -2.09
C VAL A 22 -24.80 -2.34 -1.97
N GLU A 23 -24.70 -1.60 -0.87
CA GLU A 23 -25.53 -0.42 -0.61
C GLU A 23 -25.07 0.76 -1.49
N LEU A 24 -23.76 1.02 -1.49
CA LEU A 24 -23.16 2.09 -2.28
C LEU A 24 -22.96 1.71 -3.75
N LYS A 25 -23.16 0.42 -4.10
CA LYS A 25 -22.89 -0.18 -5.41
C LYS A 25 -21.48 0.12 -5.94
N LYS A 26 -20.48 0.08 -5.05
CA LYS A 26 -19.08 0.47 -5.35
C LYS A 26 -18.08 -0.56 -4.83
N GLU A 27 -17.04 -0.79 -5.62
CA GLU A 27 -15.87 -1.54 -5.17
C GLU A 27 -15.04 -0.73 -4.17
N TYR A 28 -14.41 -1.41 -3.22
CA TYR A 28 -13.50 -0.81 -2.25
C TYR A 28 -12.35 -1.74 -1.88
N LEU A 29 -11.24 -1.14 -1.45
CA LEU A 29 -10.15 -1.84 -0.76
C LEU A 29 -10.33 -1.70 0.73
N GLU A 30 -10.28 -2.82 1.45
CA GLU A 30 -10.27 -2.85 2.91
C GLU A 30 -8.87 -3.26 3.40
N TYR A 31 -8.32 -2.48 4.32
CA TYR A 31 -7.08 -2.83 5.01
C TYR A 31 -7.37 -3.49 6.37
N ASN A 32 -6.79 -4.66 6.58
CA ASN A 32 -6.82 -5.43 7.80
C ASN A 32 -5.45 -5.32 8.49
N GLU A 33 -5.41 -4.65 9.63
CA GLU A 33 -4.18 -4.47 10.38
C GLU A 33 -3.81 -5.75 11.15
N ARG A 34 -2.62 -6.29 10.87
CA ARG A 34 -2.08 -7.40 11.66
C ARG A 34 -1.65 -6.89 13.03
N GLN A 35 -2.11 -7.57 14.07
CA GLN A 35 -1.68 -7.31 15.44
C GLN A 35 -0.27 -7.87 15.66
N THR A 36 0.73 -7.02 15.75
CA THR A 36 2.09 -7.41 16.19
C THR A 36 2.13 -7.38 17.72
N LYS A 37 1.74 -8.47 18.39
CA LYS A 37 1.49 -8.59 19.85
C LYS A 37 2.70 -8.24 20.75
N THR A 38 2.41 -7.71 21.97
CA THR A 38 2.74 -8.30 23.31
C THR A 38 2.17 -7.46 24.46
N ARG A 39 0.93 -7.74 24.89
CA ARG A 39 0.58 -7.69 26.33
C ARG A 39 -0.62 -8.58 26.56
N THR A 40 -0.45 -9.60 27.39
CA THR A 40 -1.54 -10.39 27.96
C THR A 40 -2.42 -9.43 28.75
N GLY A 41 -3.65 -9.19 28.28
CA GLY A 41 -4.54 -8.26 28.94
C GLY A 41 -5.76 -7.97 28.08
N ALA A 42 -6.77 -8.82 28.24
CA ALA A 42 -8.11 -8.73 27.69
C ALA A 42 -8.22 -8.77 26.17
N ASP A 43 -9.17 -9.58 25.72
CA ASP A 43 -9.74 -9.55 24.39
C ASP A 43 -10.16 -8.12 24.04
N VAL A 44 -9.36 -7.46 23.21
CA VAL A 44 -9.73 -6.21 22.57
C VAL A 44 -9.74 -6.44 21.06
N SER A 45 -10.61 -7.36 20.64
CA SER A 45 -11.37 -7.23 19.39
C SER A 45 -12.26 -5.95 19.39
N LEU A 46 -11.70 -4.81 19.80
CA LEU A 46 -12.37 -3.52 19.75
C LEU A 46 -12.12 -2.93 18.37
N TYR A 47 -13.00 -3.28 17.45
CA TYR A 47 -13.64 -2.33 16.52
C TYR A 47 -12.77 -1.17 16.03
N ARG A 48 -11.54 -1.45 15.57
CA ARG A 48 -10.76 -0.43 14.88
C ARG A 48 -11.38 -0.32 13.51
N ASN A 49 -12.15 0.75 13.26
CA ASN A 49 -12.74 1.07 11.97
C ASN A 49 -11.75 0.71 10.87
N LYS A 50 -12.06 -0.33 10.10
CA LYS A 50 -11.18 -0.81 9.06
C LYS A 50 -11.18 0.26 7.96
N PRO A 51 -10.03 0.86 7.65
CA PRO A 51 -10.01 1.89 6.64
C PRO A 51 -10.36 1.27 5.28
N ARG A 52 -11.32 1.91 4.60
CA ARG A 52 -11.80 1.54 3.27
C ARG A 52 -11.44 2.64 2.28
N MET A 53 -11.07 2.25 1.06
CA MET A 53 -10.87 3.16 -0.08
C MET A 53 -11.79 2.75 -1.21
N TYR A 54 -12.73 3.61 -1.61
CA TYR A 54 -13.73 3.30 -2.64
C TYR A 54 -13.25 3.65 -4.05
N ALA A 55 -13.89 3.02 -5.04
CA ALA A 55 -13.72 3.37 -6.45
C ALA A 55 -14.08 4.83 -6.73
N MET A 56 -13.25 5.51 -7.52
CA MET A 56 -13.45 6.88 -7.98
C MET A 56 -13.71 6.86 -9.48
N ALA A 57 -14.98 6.96 -9.88
CA ALA A 57 -15.38 6.92 -11.29
C ALA A 57 -14.96 8.19 -12.07
N GLU A 58 -14.91 9.34 -11.40
CA GLU A 58 -14.60 10.64 -12.00
C GLU A 58 -13.13 10.79 -12.42
N ASN A 59 -12.22 10.03 -11.80
CA ASN A 59 -10.80 10.07 -12.13
C ASN A 59 -10.19 8.65 -12.11
N PRO A 60 -10.41 7.86 -13.18
CA PRO A 60 -9.92 6.48 -13.26
C PRO A 60 -8.39 6.38 -13.12
N GLN A 61 -7.65 7.38 -13.60
CA GLN A 61 -6.17 7.43 -13.52
C GLN A 61 -5.67 7.56 -12.07
N ARG A 62 -6.48 8.12 -11.17
CA ARG A 62 -6.16 8.24 -9.74
C ARG A 62 -6.98 7.28 -8.87
N CYS A 63 -7.80 6.42 -9.46
CA CYS A 63 -8.66 5.50 -8.75
C CYS A 63 -7.83 4.42 -8.05
N PRO A 64 -7.86 4.31 -6.71
CA PRO A 64 -7.05 3.33 -5.97
C PRO A 64 -7.41 1.89 -6.34
N ILE A 65 -8.66 1.64 -6.74
CA ILE A 65 -9.16 0.32 -7.16
C ILE A 65 -8.52 -0.09 -8.48
N GLU A 66 -8.53 0.77 -9.49
CA GLU A 66 -7.95 0.48 -10.80
C GLU A 66 -6.43 0.35 -10.73
N VAL A 67 -5.77 1.18 -9.92
CA VAL A 67 -4.34 1.04 -9.62
C VAL A 67 -4.04 -0.31 -8.96
N TYR A 68 -4.86 -0.74 -8.00
CA TYR A 68 -4.70 -2.03 -7.35
C TYR A 68 -4.95 -3.22 -8.29
N LYS A 69 -5.99 -3.19 -9.12
CA LYS A 69 -6.25 -4.23 -10.13
C LYS A 69 -5.10 -4.35 -11.12
N THR A 70 -4.65 -3.22 -11.67
CA THR A 70 -3.47 -3.18 -12.56
C THR A 70 -2.23 -3.75 -11.88
N TYR A 71 -2.02 -3.46 -10.60
CA TYR A 71 -0.92 -4.03 -9.83
C TYR A 71 -1.09 -5.54 -9.62
N ARG A 72 -2.28 -6.00 -9.24
CA ARG A 72 -2.64 -7.42 -9.07
C ARG A 72 -2.37 -8.21 -10.33
N ASP A 73 -2.84 -7.74 -11.49
CA ASP A 73 -2.78 -8.49 -12.75
C ASP A 73 -1.35 -8.63 -13.27
N LYS A 74 -0.50 -7.66 -12.96
CA LYS A 74 0.92 -7.70 -13.30
C LYS A 74 1.76 -8.50 -12.31
N ARG A 75 1.21 -8.88 -11.13
CA ARG A 75 1.93 -9.71 -10.17
C ARG A 75 2.04 -11.14 -10.69
N PRO A 76 3.21 -11.78 -10.55
CA PRO A 76 3.34 -13.19 -10.85
C PRO A 76 2.47 -14.02 -9.90
N ALA A 77 1.66 -14.93 -10.43
CA ALA A 77 0.69 -15.73 -9.66
C ALA A 77 1.30 -16.50 -8.48
N GLN A 78 2.59 -16.82 -8.56
CA GLN A 78 3.36 -17.51 -7.52
C GLN A 78 3.66 -16.65 -6.28
N TYR A 79 3.35 -15.35 -6.31
CA TYR A 79 3.64 -14.38 -5.25
C TYR A 79 2.40 -13.56 -4.87
N SER A 80 1.25 -14.23 -4.86
CA SER A 80 -0.05 -13.66 -4.53
C SER A 80 -0.74 -14.43 -3.39
N ALA A 81 0.00 -15.22 -2.62
CA ALA A 81 -0.50 -15.84 -1.41
C ALA A 81 -0.76 -14.76 -0.33
N PRO A 82 -1.68 -14.98 0.61
CA PRO A 82 -2.03 -13.99 1.63
C PRO A 82 -0.85 -13.50 2.50
N ASP A 83 0.19 -14.32 2.65
CA ASP A 83 1.39 -14.00 3.42
C ASP A 83 2.56 -13.47 2.59
N ASP A 84 2.40 -13.36 1.28
CA ASP A 84 3.44 -12.76 0.44
C ASP A 84 3.54 -11.25 0.66
N PRO A 85 4.72 -10.63 0.45
CA PRO A 85 4.88 -9.19 0.58
C PRO A 85 3.92 -8.39 -0.31
N PHE A 86 3.37 -7.30 0.20
CA PHE A 86 2.49 -6.45 -0.60
C PHE A 86 3.28 -5.71 -1.69
N TYR A 87 4.39 -5.05 -1.36
CA TYR A 87 5.24 -4.39 -2.36
C TYR A 87 6.36 -5.31 -2.81
N VAL A 88 6.28 -5.73 -4.07
CA VAL A 88 7.24 -6.64 -4.71
C VAL A 88 8.29 -5.82 -5.47
N ALA A 89 9.58 -6.18 -5.31
CA ALA A 89 10.66 -5.49 -5.98
C ALA A 89 10.56 -5.65 -7.51
N ALA A 90 10.90 -4.62 -8.27
CA ALA A 90 11.04 -4.75 -9.72
C ALA A 90 12.29 -5.57 -10.06
N THR A 91 12.20 -6.39 -11.10
CA THR A 91 13.36 -7.13 -11.61
C THR A 91 14.34 -6.16 -12.26
N THR A 92 15.62 -6.24 -11.88
CA THR A 92 16.72 -5.46 -12.50
C THR A 92 17.38 -6.19 -13.67
N LYS A 93 16.96 -7.42 -13.96
CA LYS A 93 17.49 -8.24 -15.05
C LYS A 93 16.96 -7.73 -16.38
N HIS A 94 17.86 -7.49 -17.33
CA HIS A 94 17.57 -6.97 -18.66
C HIS A 94 16.82 -7.97 -19.56
N ASN A 95 16.84 -9.27 -19.24
CA ASN A 95 16.07 -10.29 -19.94
C ASN A 95 15.38 -11.25 -18.95
N PRO A 96 14.31 -10.80 -18.31
CA PRO A 96 13.59 -11.59 -17.34
C PRO A 96 12.69 -12.56 -18.14
N GLY A 97 12.93 -13.86 -17.98
CA GLY A 97 12.27 -14.90 -18.78
C GLY A 97 10.74 -14.79 -18.79
N PRO A 98 10.06 -15.51 -19.69
CA PRO A 98 8.67 -15.25 -20.12
C PRO A 98 7.62 -15.20 -19.00
N HIS A 99 7.93 -15.73 -17.83
CA HIS A 99 6.99 -15.84 -16.71
C HIS A 99 7.21 -14.82 -15.56
N TYR A 100 8.32 -14.06 -15.52
CA TYR A 100 8.66 -13.19 -14.37
C TYR A 100 9.27 -11.84 -14.77
N ALA A 101 8.78 -11.29 -15.89
CA ALA A 101 9.47 -10.20 -16.57
C ALA A 101 9.66 -8.93 -15.70
N TRP A 102 8.68 -8.57 -14.88
CA TRP A 102 8.65 -7.24 -14.27
C TRP A 102 8.99 -7.21 -12.78
N PHE A 103 8.82 -8.34 -12.07
CA PHE A 103 8.92 -8.39 -10.61
C PHE A 103 9.80 -9.53 -10.11
N SER A 104 10.58 -9.21 -9.07
CA SER A 104 11.46 -10.09 -8.32
C SER A 104 10.77 -10.60 -7.07
N ARG A 105 11.14 -11.78 -6.59
CA ARG A 105 10.46 -12.52 -5.50
C ARG A 105 10.63 -11.89 -4.09
N TYR A 106 11.21 -10.70 -4.00
CA TYR A 106 11.61 -10.07 -2.73
C TYR A 106 10.78 -8.82 -2.41
N PRO A 107 10.54 -8.53 -1.12
CA PRO A 107 9.93 -7.28 -0.70
C PRO A 107 10.80 -6.08 -1.08
N VAL A 108 10.17 -5.00 -1.55
CA VAL A 108 10.86 -3.73 -1.83
C VAL A 108 11.62 -3.26 -0.59
N GLY A 109 12.92 -2.95 -0.74
CA GLY A 109 13.77 -2.44 0.34
C GLY A 109 13.19 -1.19 1.01
N VAL A 110 13.30 -1.07 2.34
CA VAL A 110 12.81 0.10 3.11
C VAL A 110 13.40 1.41 2.55
N ASN A 111 14.68 1.40 2.23
CA ASN A 111 15.37 2.56 1.65
C ASN A 111 14.80 2.92 0.27
N LYS A 112 14.43 1.92 -0.53
CA LYS A 112 13.79 2.12 -1.83
C LYS A 112 12.40 2.72 -1.65
N LEU A 113 11.56 2.16 -0.77
CA LEU A 113 10.24 2.72 -0.42
C LEU A 113 10.36 4.20 -0.01
N ARG A 114 11.28 4.52 0.89
CA ARG A 114 11.55 5.90 1.33
C ARG A 114 12.00 6.81 0.18
N SER A 115 12.84 6.30 -0.74
CA SER A 115 13.34 7.07 -1.88
C SER A 115 12.27 7.34 -2.94
N MET A 116 11.30 6.44 -3.13
CA MET A 116 10.27 6.59 -4.16
C MET A 116 9.44 7.85 -3.91
N MET A 117 9.00 8.07 -2.68
CA MET A 117 8.22 9.27 -2.35
C MET A 117 9.03 10.55 -2.58
N LYS A 118 10.31 10.57 -2.18
CA LYS A 118 11.18 11.72 -2.42
C LYS A 118 11.23 12.07 -3.91
N ARG A 119 11.40 11.05 -4.76
CA ARG A 119 11.41 11.22 -6.23
C ARG A 119 10.05 11.67 -6.77
N MET A 120 8.95 11.12 -6.25
CA MET A 120 7.60 11.54 -6.67
C MET A 120 7.32 13.01 -6.33
N VAL A 121 7.71 13.46 -5.14
CA VAL A 121 7.59 14.87 -4.72
C VAL A 121 8.43 15.77 -5.61
N SER A 122 9.70 15.39 -5.87
CA SER A 122 10.57 16.13 -6.79
C SER A 122 10.01 16.20 -8.21
N ASN A 123 9.50 15.09 -8.75
CA ASN A 123 8.95 15.02 -10.11
C ASN A 123 7.61 15.75 -10.26
N ALA A 124 6.87 15.95 -9.18
CA ALA A 124 5.61 16.69 -9.19
C ALA A 124 5.82 18.20 -8.96
N ASP A 125 7.09 18.66 -8.94
CA ASP A 125 7.50 20.04 -8.61
C ASP A 125 6.86 20.57 -7.32
N LEU A 126 6.51 19.65 -6.41
CA LEU A 126 6.01 19.99 -5.11
C LEU A 126 7.20 20.46 -4.28
N LYS A 127 7.12 21.69 -3.76
CA LYS A 127 8.14 22.21 -2.82
C LYS A 127 8.41 21.13 -1.79
N SER A 128 9.67 20.73 -1.66
CA SER A 128 10.10 19.66 -0.77
C SER A 128 9.93 20.10 0.69
N ASP A 129 8.69 20.15 1.16
CA ASP A 129 8.39 20.41 2.55
C ASP A 129 8.89 19.18 3.32
N LYS A 130 9.81 19.42 4.26
CA LYS A 130 10.35 18.39 5.16
C LYS A 130 9.22 17.60 5.83
N ARG A 131 8.02 18.19 5.96
CA ARG A 131 6.79 17.54 6.45
C ARG A 131 6.31 16.38 5.57
N LEU A 132 6.30 16.52 4.24
CA LEU A 132 5.81 15.47 3.32
C LEU A 132 6.60 14.16 3.48
N THR A 133 7.94 14.27 3.54
CA THR A 133 8.82 13.10 3.72
C THR A 133 8.81 12.53 5.15
N LYS A 134 8.35 13.32 6.13
CA LYS A 134 8.28 12.94 7.55
C LYS A 134 7.17 11.91 7.83
N TYR A 135 6.06 11.95 7.07
CA TYR A 135 4.95 10.99 7.22
C TYR A 135 5.35 9.54 6.90
N PHE A 136 6.34 9.36 6.03
CA PHE A 136 6.91 8.04 5.70
C PHE A 136 8.09 7.64 6.59
N SER A 137 8.59 8.60 7.36
CA SER A 137 9.77 8.46 8.20
C SER A 137 9.46 8.39 9.69
N SER A 138 8.24 8.74 10.12
CA SER A 138 7.84 8.82 11.54
C SER A 138 6.34 8.61 11.73
N LYS A 139 5.95 8.14 12.92
CA LYS A 139 4.57 7.93 13.41
C LYS A 139 3.76 9.24 13.61
N ALA A 140 3.86 10.22 12.71
CA ALA A 140 3.17 11.51 12.87
C ALA A 140 1.75 11.49 12.27
N PRO A 141 0.76 12.12 12.92
CA PRO A 141 -0.63 12.21 12.42
C PRO A 141 -0.74 13.11 11.17
N LEU A 142 -1.73 12.81 10.32
CA LEU A 142 -2.00 13.53 9.05
C LEU A 142 -2.37 15.00 9.29
N PRO A 143 -1.94 15.95 8.42
CA PRO A 143 -2.34 17.34 8.50
C PRO A 143 -3.78 17.55 7.99
N GLU A 144 -4.49 18.52 8.56
CA GLU A 144 -5.93 18.80 8.33
C GLU A 144 -6.29 19.22 6.88
N ILE A 145 -5.30 19.42 6.01
CA ILE A 145 -5.49 19.97 4.65
C ILE A 145 -6.16 18.96 3.69
N ILE A 146 -6.25 17.68 4.06
CA ILE A 146 -6.83 16.60 3.22
C ILE A 146 -8.22 16.14 3.75
N ARG A 147 -8.84 16.87 4.69
CA ARG A 147 -10.19 16.56 5.23
C ARG A 147 -11.31 17.36 4.57
N LYS A 148 -11.32 17.50 3.24
CA LYS A 148 -12.48 18.04 2.51
C LYS A 148 -13.14 16.95 1.70
#